data_AF-A0A945MPU4-F1
#
_entry.id   AF-A0A945MPU4-F1
#
_cell.length_a   1.000
_cell.length_b   1.000
_cell.length_c   1.000
_cell.angle_alpha   90.00
_cell.angle_beta   90.00
_cell.angle_gamma   90.00
#
_symmetry.space_group_name_H-M   'P 1'
#
loop_
_entity.id
_entity.type
_entity.pdbx_description
1 polymer ?
#
loop_
_entity_poly.entity_id
_entity_poly.type
_entity_poly.pdbx_seq_one_letter_code
_entity_poly.pdbx_strand_id
1 'polypeptide(L)' 'MLAPGKRNFPYHCHATGWEMYYALKGQAGMRAEVGIEEFKAGETAIYPPGDAHQIINESSDDS' A
#
# COMPACT_ATOMS: atom_id res chain seq x y z
N MET A 1 9.90 4.86 -4.51
CA MET A 1 9.48 5.84 -3.48
C MET A 1 8.08 6.29 -3.78
N LEU A 2 7.21 6.33 -2.77
CA LEU A 2 5.88 6.92 -2.88
C LEU A 2 5.95 8.29 -2.22
N ALA A 3 5.95 9.35 -3.03
CA ALA A 3 6.13 10.71 -2.53
C ALA A 3 4.96 11.15 -1.62
N PRO A 4 5.15 12.15 -0.77
CA PRO A 4 4.10 12.73 0.06
C PRO A 4 2.86 13.11 -0.75
N GLY A 5 1.68 12.80 -0.20
CA GLY A 5 0.39 13.04 -0.86
C GLY A 5 0.15 12.23 -2.15
N LYS A 6 0.95 11.20 -2.43
CA LYS A 6 0.77 10.33 -3.61
C LYS A 6 0.14 9.00 -3.25
N ARG A 7 -0.58 8.44 -4.23
CA ARG A 7 -1.14 7.09 -4.22
C ARG A 7 -0.54 6.35 -5.39
N ASN A 8 -0.08 5.11 -5.17
CA ASN A 8 0.41 4.28 -6.27
C ASN A 8 -0.70 3.39 -6.77
N PHE A 9 -0.94 3.48 -8.09
CA PHE A 9 -2.02 2.83 -8.82
C PHE A 9 -3.43 3.16 -8.28
N PRO A 10 -4.50 2.95 -9.06
CA PRO A 10 -5.85 2.94 -8.53
C PRO A 10 -6.05 1.77 -7.54
N TYR A 11 -7.15 1.80 -6.81
CA TYR A 11 -7.62 0.61 -6.09
C TYR A 11 -7.95 -0.50 -7.09
N HIS A 12 -7.24 -1.63 -6.99
CA HIS A 12 -7.25 -2.68 -8.02
C HIS A 12 -6.98 -4.05 -7.42
N CYS A 13 -7.29 -5.11 -8.16
CA CYS A 13 -6.87 -6.47 -7.86
C CYS A 13 -6.17 -7.08 -9.07
N HIS A 14 -5.38 -8.11 -8.84
CA HIS A 14 -4.71 -8.86 -9.89
C HIS A 14 -5.52 -10.12 -10.20
N ALA A 15 -5.65 -10.48 -11.48
CA ALA A 15 -6.41 -11.68 -11.86
C ALA A 15 -5.66 -12.99 -11.52
N THR A 16 -4.32 -12.95 -11.56
CA THR A 16 -3.47 -14.14 -11.38
C THR A 16 -2.18 -13.87 -10.61
N GLY A 17 -1.71 -12.62 -10.57
CA GLY A 17 -0.49 -12.22 -9.88
C GLY A 17 -0.71 -12.02 -8.39
N TRP A 18 0.35 -12.27 -7.61
CA TRP A 18 0.46 -11.83 -6.23
C TRP A 18 1.20 -10.50 -6.21
N GLU A 19 0.80 -9.59 -5.33
CA GLU A 19 1.53 -8.35 -5.08
C GLU A 19 1.97 -8.28 -3.62
N MET A 20 3.22 -7.85 -3.41
CA MET A 20 3.79 -7.70 -2.08
C MET A 20 4.42 -6.33 -1.94
N TYR A 21 4.11 -5.67 -0.83
CA TYR A 21 4.75 -4.44 -0.39
C TYR A 21 5.61 -4.74 0.84
N TYR A 22 6.82 -4.18 0.87
CA TYR A 22 7.66 -4.15 2.06
C TYR A 22 8.06 -2.71 2.34
N ALA A 23 7.73 -2.21 3.52
CA ALA A 23 8.03 -0.84 3.90
C ALA A 23 9.50 -0.74 4.36
N LEU A 24 10.35 -0.16 3.53
CA LEU A 24 11.75 0.08 3.90
C LEU A 24 11.90 1.18 4.95
N LYS A 25 11.08 2.24 4.85
CA LYS A 25 11.08 3.42 5.70
C LYS A 25 9.72 4.14 5.60
N GLY A 26 9.42 4.98 6.58
CA GLY A 26 8.26 5.86 6.57
C GLY A 26 6.98 5.15 6.99
N GLN A 27 5.84 5.77 6.65
CA GLN A 27 4.52 5.25 6.91
C GLN A 27 3.59 5.54 5.73
N ALA A 28 2.65 4.64 5.48
CA ALA A 28 1.60 4.75 4.49
C ALA A 28 0.31 4.12 5.04
N GLY A 29 -0.78 4.28 4.30
CA GLY A 29 -2.01 3.51 4.48
C GLY A 29 -2.13 2.44 3.41
N MET A 30 -2.46 1.22 3.80
CA MET A 30 -2.88 0.16 2.90
C MET A 30 -4.40 0.09 2.90
N ARG A 31 -5.01 0.45 1.77
CA ARG A 31 -6.45 0.32 1.57
C ARG A 31 -6.75 -1.09 1.07
N ALA A 32 -7.61 -1.80 1.78
CA ALA A 32 -8.21 -3.07 1.40
C ALA A 32 -9.75 -2.97 1.53
N GLU A 33 -10.45 -4.09 1.30
CA GLU A 33 -11.92 -4.13 1.43
C GLU A 33 -12.41 -3.74 2.83
N VAL A 34 -11.66 -4.16 3.86
CA VAL A 34 -11.98 -3.92 5.28
C VAL A 34 -11.75 -2.48 5.73
N GLY A 35 -11.08 -1.66 4.91
CA GLY A 35 -10.74 -0.28 5.24
C GLY A 35 -9.29 0.07 4.94
N ILE A 36 -8.78 1.11 5.60
CA ILE A 36 -7.39 1.54 5.50
C ILE A 36 -6.68 1.17 6.79
N GLU A 37 -5.61 0.39 6.67
CA GLU A 37 -4.73 0.01 7.76
C GLU A 37 -3.41 0.76 7.66
N GLU A 38 -2.80 1.04 8.81
CA GLU A 38 -1.50 1.70 8.87
C GLU A 38 -0.39 0.72 8.45
N PHE A 39 0.58 1.21 7.69
CA PHE A 39 1.68 0.41 7.16
C PHE A 39 3.01 1.14 7.34
N LYS A 40 3.89 0.60 8.17
CA LYS A 40 5.10 1.24 8.68
C LYS A 40 6.37 0.50 8.31
N ALA A 41 7.50 1.19 8.40
CA ALA A 41 8.82 0.62 8.21
C ALA A 41 9.00 -0.75 8.93
N GLY A 42 9.43 -1.75 8.16
CA GLY A 42 9.62 -3.13 8.60
C GLY A 42 8.42 -4.05 8.39
N GLU A 43 7.25 -3.52 8.04
CA GLU A 43 6.06 -4.32 7.79
C GLU A 43 5.98 -4.81 6.34
N THR A 44 5.26 -5.91 6.16
CA THR A 44 4.96 -6.52 4.87
C THR A 44 3.45 -6.62 4.67
N ALA A 45 2.96 -6.23 3.50
CA ALA A 45 1.58 -6.49 3.06
C ALA A 45 1.61 -7.38 1.82
N ILE A 46 0.78 -8.43 1.79
CA ILE A 46 0.72 -9.41 0.70
C ILE A 46 -0.73 -9.50 0.24
N TYR A 47 -0.95 -9.39 -1.07
CA TYR A 47 -2.26 -9.49 -1.68
C TYR A 47 -2.29 -10.64 -2.70
N PRO A 48 -3.12 -11.67 -2.48
CA PRO A 48 -3.36 -12.71 -3.45
C PRO A 48 -4.20 -12.20 -4.64
N PRO A 49 -4.29 -12.99 -5.72
CA PRO A 49 -5.21 -12.71 -6.81
C PRO A 49 -6.65 -12.54 -6.32
N GLY A 50 -7.35 -11.53 -6.84
CA GLY A 50 -8.73 -11.20 -6.44
C GLY A 50 -8.84 -10.22 -5.27
N ASP A 51 -7.79 -10.05 -4.47
CA ASP A 51 -7.84 -9.12 -3.33
C ASP A 51 -7.55 -7.69 -3.81
N ALA A 52 -8.55 -6.82 -3.70
CA ALA A 52 -8.42 -5.44 -4.13
C ALA A 52 -7.70 -4.57 -3.09
N HIS A 53 -6.67 -3.86 -3.54
CA HIS A 53 -5.76 -3.11 -2.68
C HIS A 53 -5.23 -1.82 -3.31
N GLN A 54 -4.72 -0.92 -2.47
CA GLN A 54 -4.01 0.31 -2.86
C GLN A 54 -3.09 0.80 -1.74
N ILE A 55 -1.89 1.26 -2.09
CA ILE A 55 -1.01 1.98 -1.16
C ILE A 55 -1.20 3.50 -1.28
N ILE A 56 -1.30 4.17 -0.15
CA ILE A 56 -1.62 5.59 -0.03
C ILE A 56 -0.61 6.25 0.90
N ASN A 57 0.22 7.16 0.39
CA ASN A 57 1.02 8.06 1.23
C ASN A 57 0.31 9.41 1.31
N GLU A 58 -0.52 9.60 2.33
CA GLU A 58 -1.14 10.89 2.65
C GLU A 58 -0.33 11.68 3.68
N SER A 59 0.84 11.19 4.06
CA SER A 59 1.74 11.97 4.91
C SER A 59 2.26 13.19 4.15
N SER A 60 2.61 14.23 4.91
CA SER A 60 3.35 15.39 4.42
C SER A 60 4.87 15.18 4.48
N ASP A 61 5.32 13.98 4.84
CA ASP A 61 6.69 13.68 5.19
C ASP A 61 7.43 12.98 4.03
N ASP A 62 8.51 13.60 3.56
CA ASP A 62 9.31 13.18 2.40
C ASP A 62 10.49 12.25 2.77
N SER A 63 10.57 11.79 4.04
CA SER A 63 11.76 11.17 4.63
C SER A 63 11.96 9.70 4.29
#